data_AF-A0A1Q3CTH8-F1
#
_entry.id   AF-A0A1Q3CTH8-F1
#
_cell.length_a   1.000
_cell.length_b   1.000
_cell.length_c   1.000
_cell.angle_alpha   90.00
_cell.angle_beta   90.00
_cell.angle_gamma   90.00
#
_symmetry.space_group_name_H-M   'P 1'
#
loop_
_entity.id
_entity.type
_entity.pdbx_description
1 polymer ?
#
loop_
_entity_poly.entity_id
_entity_poly.type
_entity_poly.pdbx_seq_one_letter_code
_entity_poly.pdbx_strand_id
1 'polypeptide(L)'
;NQVAILHLQESYTTETVSYVVYTPMDVFAMSTILNGGNPDNVGILPSGFAIFPGRAPRHTQNGDCGSILTIGFHIIDNSSSEEYMPIQSIETIRKIIETTATLIKIDVQSDDPR
;
A
#
# COMPACT_ATOMS: atom_id res chain seq x y z
N ASN A 1 -21.91 15.86 -8.66
CA ASN A 1 -20.91 16.32 -7.69
C ASN A 1 -19.77 15.31 -7.72
N GLN A 2 -18.65 15.61 -8.35
CA GLN A 2 -17.54 14.67 -8.53
C GLN A 2 -16.49 14.99 -7.47
N VAL A 3 -16.25 14.06 -6.53
CA VAL A 3 -15.22 14.21 -5.50
C VAL A 3 -13.88 13.99 -6.18
N ALA A 4 -13.04 15.03 -6.25
CA ALA A 4 -11.67 14.89 -6.73
C ALA A 4 -10.82 14.30 -5.59
N ILE A 5 -10.18 13.17 -5.85
CA ILE A 5 -9.31 12.49 -4.87
C ILE A 5 -7.86 12.86 -5.18
N LEU A 6 -7.19 13.45 -4.20
CA LEU A 6 -5.75 13.64 -4.14
C LEU A 6 -5.11 12.44 -3.45
N HIS A 7 -3.94 12.01 -3.90
CA HIS A 7 -3.12 11.04 -3.16
C HIS A 7 -1.94 11.78 -2.54
N LEU A 8 -1.86 11.79 -1.21
CA LEU A 8 -0.62 12.13 -0.53
C LEU A 8 0.27 10.89 -0.55
N GLN A 9 1.49 11.03 -1.03
CA GLN A 9 2.41 9.91 -1.19
C GLN A 9 3.81 10.31 -0.74
N GLU A 10 4.44 9.40 0.00
CA GLU A 10 5.86 9.42 0.29
C GLU A 10 6.47 8.09 -0.17
N SER A 11 7.65 8.16 -0.76
CA SER A 11 8.42 6.98 -1.14
C SER A 11 9.90 7.19 -0.89
N TYR A 12 10.59 6.12 -0.52
CA TYR A 12 12.02 6.19 -0.26
C TYR A 12 12.69 4.86 -0.57
N THR A 13 13.93 4.93 -1.05
CA THR A 13 14.75 3.77 -1.39
C THR A 13 16.09 3.88 -0.69
N THR A 14 16.51 2.77 -0.11
CA THR A 14 17.80 2.55 0.54
C THR A 14 18.44 1.27 -0.01
N GLU A 15 19.66 0.96 0.45
CA GLU A 15 20.34 -0.28 0.12
C GLU A 15 19.57 -1.55 0.53
N THR A 16 18.69 -1.46 1.52
CA THR A 16 18.00 -2.62 2.10
C THR A 16 16.48 -2.59 1.99
N VAL A 17 15.89 -1.49 1.54
CA VAL A 17 14.43 -1.36 1.42
C VAL A 17 14.04 -0.27 0.43
N SER A 18 13.00 -0.53 -0.36
CA SER A 18 12.23 0.48 -1.09
C SER A 18 10.79 0.46 -0.57
N TYR A 19 10.22 1.61 -0.24
CA TYR A 19 8.83 1.69 0.21
C TYR A 19 8.05 2.80 -0.47
N VAL A 20 6.74 2.63 -0.49
CA VAL A 20 5.75 3.65 -0.84
C VAL A 20 4.66 3.62 0.23
N VAL A 21 4.36 4.77 0.82
CA VAL A 21 3.21 4.98 1.70
C VAL A 21 2.37 6.08 1.09
N TYR A 22 1.07 5.85 0.98
CA TYR A 22 0.14 6.80 0.40
C TYR A 22 -1.20 6.82 1.14
N THR A 23 -1.94 7.91 1.02
CA THR A 23 -3.32 7.99 1.51
C THR A 23 -4.19 8.78 0.53
N PRO A 24 -5.38 8.25 0.16
CA PRO A 24 -6.36 9.01 -0.61
C PRO A 24 -7.02 10.06 0.29
N MET A 25 -7.13 11.27 -0.21
CA MET A 25 -7.76 12.40 0.48
C MET A 25 -8.64 13.18 -0.50
N ASP A 26 -9.77 13.68 -0.03
CA ASP A 26 -10.56 14.64 -0.81
C ASP A 26 -9.87 16.01 -0.86
N VAL A 27 -10.00 16.70 -2.00
CA VAL A 27 -9.40 18.03 -2.22
C VAL A 27 -9.89 19.07 -1.20
N PHE A 28 -11.15 19.02 -0.74
CA PHE A 28 -11.63 19.95 0.28
C PHE A 28 -10.99 19.67 1.64
N ALA A 29 -10.81 18.40 1.99
CA ALA A 29 -10.12 18.01 3.21
C ALA A 29 -8.65 18.51 3.21
N MET A 30 -7.95 18.36 2.08
CA MET A 30 -6.59 18.88 1.94
C MET A 30 -6.52 20.41 2.02
N SER A 31 -7.44 21.10 1.35
CA SER A 31 -7.54 22.57 1.40
C SER A 31 -7.78 23.06 2.83
N THR A 32 -8.63 22.36 3.60
CA THR A 32 -8.90 22.69 5.00
C THR A 32 -7.62 22.63 5.84
N ILE A 33 -6.82 21.56 5.68
CA ILE A 33 -5.54 21.42 6.39
C ILE A 33 -4.55 22.51 5.97
N LEU A 34 -4.40 22.77 4.67
CA LEU A 34 -3.45 23.77 4.15
C LEU A 34 -3.79 25.20 4.59
N ASN A 35 -5.06 25.49 4.85
CA ASN A 35 -5.52 26.78 5.35
C ASN A 35 -5.52 26.88 6.90
N GLY A 36 -4.86 25.95 7.59
CA GLY A 36 -4.71 25.97 9.05
C GLY A 36 -5.90 25.38 9.83
N GLY A 37 -6.78 24.63 9.16
CA GLY A 37 -7.82 23.84 9.82
C GLY A 37 -7.26 22.68 10.64
N ASN A 38 -8.09 22.11 11.52
CA ASN A 38 -7.67 21.01 12.39
C ASN A 38 -7.49 19.69 11.58
N PRO A 39 -6.27 19.11 11.52
CA PRO A 39 -6.03 17.85 10.82
C PRO A 39 -6.76 16.64 11.42
N ASP A 40 -7.12 16.68 12.71
CA ASP A 40 -7.82 15.56 13.37
C ASP A 40 -9.25 15.33 12.84
N ASN A 41 -9.81 16.32 12.13
CA ASN A 41 -11.14 16.24 11.54
C ASN A 41 -11.16 15.56 10.17
N VAL A 42 -10.00 15.13 9.66
CA VAL A 42 -9.87 14.51 8.34
C VAL A 42 -9.50 13.04 8.49
N GLY A 43 -10.36 12.15 8.00
CA GLY A 43 -10.07 10.72 7.94
C GLY A 43 -8.97 10.44 6.91
N ILE A 44 -7.80 10.03 7.37
CA ILE A 44 -6.71 9.52 6.52
C ILE A 44 -6.61 8.00 6.67
N LEU A 45 -6.56 7.31 5.54
CA LEU A 45 -6.40 5.87 5.46
C LEU A 45 -5.07 5.56 4.77
N PRO A 46 -3.96 5.58 5.52
CA PRO A 46 -2.65 5.28 4.95
C PRO A 46 -2.59 3.81 4.54
N SER A 47 -2.04 3.57 3.36
CA SER A 47 -1.77 2.26 2.79
C SER A 47 -0.42 2.30 2.09
N GLY A 48 0.16 1.14 1.81
CA GLY A 48 1.48 1.12 1.19
C GLY A 48 2.11 -0.25 1.15
N PHE A 49 3.37 -0.27 0.73
CA PHE A 49 4.17 -1.47 0.68
C PHE A 49 5.66 -1.16 0.86
N ALA A 50 6.41 -2.17 1.28
CA ALA A 50 7.86 -2.16 1.37
C ALA A 50 8.42 -3.42 0.71
N ILE A 51 9.47 -3.25 -0.09
CA ILE A 51 10.20 -4.31 -0.79
C ILE A 51 11.58 -4.37 -0.18
N PHE A 52 11.93 -5.54 0.35
CA PHE A 52 13.26 -5.85 0.87
C PHE A 52 13.97 -6.82 -0.08
N PRO A 53 15.30 -6.73 -0.23
CA PRO A 53 16.06 -7.77 -0.89
C PRO A 53 15.91 -9.05 -0.07
N GLY A 54 15.64 -10.18 -0.72
CA GLY A 54 15.68 -11.47 -0.05
C GLY A 54 17.09 -11.81 0.42
N ARG A 55 17.22 -12.92 1.14
CA ARG A 55 18.53 -13.50 1.45
C ARG A 55 18.71 -14.82 0.68
N ALA A 56 19.80 -14.95 -0.06
CA ALA A 56 20.15 -16.19 -0.71
C ALA A 56 20.44 -17.27 0.36
N PRO A 57 19.88 -18.49 0.24
CA PRO A 57 20.34 -19.62 1.03
C PRO A 57 21.85 -19.83 0.81
N ARG A 58 22.61 -20.13 1.87
CA ARG A 58 24.09 -20.30 1.84
C ARG A 58 24.63 -21.32 0.83
N HIS A 59 23.78 -22.07 0.13
CA HIS A 59 24.15 -23.18 -0.74
C HIS A 59 23.66 -23.07 -2.20
N THR A 60 23.00 -21.98 -2.62
CA THR A 60 22.61 -21.80 -4.03
C THR A 60 23.69 -20.99 -4.77
N GLN A 61 24.46 -21.66 -5.63
CA GLN A 61 25.48 -21.01 -6.48
C GLN A 61 24.88 -20.12 -7.57
N ASN A 62 23.57 -20.20 -7.80
CA ASN A 62 22.84 -19.27 -8.66
C ASN A 62 22.27 -18.16 -7.77
N GLY A 63 22.86 -16.96 -7.88
CA GLY A 63 22.54 -15.77 -7.10
C GLY A 63 21.14 -15.17 -7.33
N ASP A 64 20.16 -15.99 -7.68
CA ASP A 64 18.77 -15.56 -7.82
C ASP A 64 18.15 -15.52 -6.42
N CYS A 65 18.27 -14.35 -5.82
CA CYS A 65 17.61 -14.05 -4.57
C CYS A 65 16.33 -13.28 -4.88
N GLY A 66 15.17 -13.84 -4.51
CA GLY A 66 13.90 -13.14 -4.60
C GLY A 66 13.84 -11.92 -3.66
N SER A 67 12.68 -11.28 -3.59
CA SER A 67 12.39 -10.17 -2.68
C SER A 67 11.39 -10.58 -1.59
N ILE A 68 11.39 -9.86 -0.48
CA ILE A 68 10.34 -9.93 0.54
C ILE A 68 9.46 -8.70 0.37
N LEU A 69 8.17 -8.91 0.10
CA LEU A 69 7.18 -7.86 -0.03
C LEU A 69 6.31 -7.81 1.24
N THR A 70 6.25 -6.64 1.88
CA THR A 70 5.31 -6.33 2.95
C THR A 70 4.29 -5.34 2.43
N ILE A 71 3.00 -5.62 2.60
CA ILE A 71 1.90 -4.76 2.18
C ILE A 71 1.05 -4.43 3.40
N GLY A 72 0.64 -3.18 3.52
CA GLY A 72 -0.25 -2.71 4.58
C GLY A 72 -1.38 -1.87 4.00
N PHE A 73 -2.61 -2.14 4.46
CA PHE A 73 -3.79 -1.33 4.12
C PHE A 73 -4.51 -0.93 5.39
N HIS A 74 -4.88 0.35 5.48
CA HIS A 74 -5.89 0.81 6.42
C HIS A 74 -7.20 0.94 5.66
N ILE A 75 -8.19 0.10 5.98
CA ILE A 75 -9.48 0.05 5.27
C ILE A 75 -10.59 0.28 6.28
N ILE A 76 -11.57 1.11 5.92
CA ILE A 76 -12.83 1.25 6.64
C ILE A 76 -13.87 0.39 5.93
N ASP A 77 -14.51 -0.50 6.67
CA ASP A 77 -15.66 -1.28 6.21
C ASP A 77 -16.86 -1.04 7.11
N ASN A 78 -17.85 -0.32 6.59
CA ASN A 78 -19.08 0.01 7.32
C ASN A 78 -20.05 -1.19 7.47
N SER A 79 -19.74 -2.33 6.83
CA SER A 79 -20.55 -3.55 6.93
C SER A 79 -20.03 -4.55 7.98
N SER A 80 -18.86 -4.27 8.57
CA SER A 80 -18.25 -5.08 9.62
C SER A 80 -18.46 -4.49 11.04
N SER A 81 -18.36 -5.35 12.05
CA SER A 81 -18.25 -5.01 13.47
C SER A 81 -17.07 -5.75 14.11
N GLU A 82 -16.76 -5.45 15.38
CA GLU A 82 -15.67 -6.14 16.09
C GLU A 82 -15.87 -7.66 16.19
N GLU A 83 -17.12 -8.12 16.22
CA GLU A 83 -17.48 -9.54 16.36
C GLU A 83 -17.76 -10.22 15.02
N TYR A 84 -17.98 -9.45 13.94
CA TYR A 84 -18.44 -10.00 12.67
C TYR A 84 -17.89 -9.23 11.46
N MET A 85 -17.29 -9.97 10.53
CA MET A 85 -16.90 -9.47 9.22
C MET A 85 -17.65 -10.26 8.13
N PRO A 86 -18.43 -9.60 7.25
CA PRO A 86 -19.11 -10.27 6.15
C PRO A 86 -18.13 -10.98 5.22
N ILE A 87 -18.55 -12.12 4.66
CA ILE A 87 -17.74 -12.88 3.70
C ILE A 87 -17.37 -12.01 2.49
N GLN A 88 -18.29 -11.16 2.03
CA GLN A 88 -18.04 -10.24 0.92
C GLN A 88 -16.89 -9.26 1.21
N SER A 89 -16.78 -8.78 2.46
CA SER A 89 -15.69 -7.91 2.89
C SER A 89 -14.37 -8.66 2.93
N ILE A 90 -14.35 -9.89 3.45
CA ILE A 90 -13.16 -10.76 3.45
C ILE A 90 -12.70 -11.03 2.01
N GLU A 91 -13.62 -11.32 1.10
CA GLU A 91 -13.31 -11.56 -0.31
C GLU A 91 -12.73 -10.32 -0.99
N THR A 92 -13.29 -9.14 -0.68
CA THR A 92 -12.82 -7.87 -1.22
C THR A 92 -11.42 -7.55 -0.72
N ILE A 93 -11.16 -7.68 0.59
CA ILE A 93 -9.84 -7.44 1.20
C ILE A 93 -8.80 -8.39 0.60
N ARG A 94 -9.13 -9.69 0.48
CA ARG A 94 -8.24 -10.68 -0.13
C ARG A 94 -7.89 -10.30 -1.57
N LYS A 95 -8.89 -9.94 -2.37
CA LYS A 95 -8.69 -9.53 -3.76
C LYS A 95 -7.80 -8.29 -3.86
N ILE A 96 -7.97 -7.30 -2.97
CA ILE A 96 -7.12 -6.11 -2.92
C ILE A 96 -5.66 -6.50 -2.66
N ILE A 97 -5.41 -7.37 -1.68
CA ILE A 97 -4.06 -7.83 -1.33
C ILE A 97 -3.43 -8.62 -2.49
N GLU A 98 -4.15 -9.61 -3.03
CA GLU A 98 -3.66 -10.47 -4.12
C GLU A 98 -3.37 -9.67 -5.39
N THR A 99 -4.28 -8.77 -5.76
CA THR A 99 -4.11 -7.92 -6.96
C THR A 99 -2.92 -6.99 -6.78
N THR A 100 -2.79 -6.34 -5.62
CA THR A 100 -1.68 -5.42 -5.35
C THR A 100 -0.34 -6.14 -5.35
N ALA A 101 -0.24 -7.29 -4.67
CA ALA A 101 0.97 -8.10 -4.68
C ALA A 101 1.37 -8.55 -6.09
N THR A 102 0.38 -8.92 -6.91
CA THR A 102 0.59 -9.34 -8.30
C THR A 102 1.08 -8.19 -9.16
N LEU A 103 0.47 -7.01 -9.07
CA LEU A 103 0.88 -5.84 -9.83
C LEU A 103 2.29 -5.37 -9.46
N ILE A 104 2.61 -5.30 -8.16
CA ILE A 104 3.96 -4.96 -7.70
C ILE A 104 4.98 -5.95 -8.25
N LYS A 105 4.67 -7.26 -8.20
CA LYS A 105 5.56 -8.29 -8.75
C LYS A 105 5.78 -8.10 -10.26
N ILE A 106 4.71 -7.85 -11.02
CA ILE A 106 4.81 -7.63 -12.47
C ILE A 106 5.70 -6.44 -12.76
N ASP A 107 5.47 -5.30 -12.09
CA ASP A 107 6.24 -4.08 -12.33
C ASP A 107 7.72 -4.29 -12.02
N VAL A 108 8.03 -4.89 -10.87
CA VAL A 108 9.42 -5.18 -10.46
C VAL A 108 10.11 -6.16 -11.41
N GLN A 109 9.38 -7.13 -11.98
CA GLN A 109 9.95 -8.07 -12.94
C GLN A 109 10.06 -7.51 -14.36
N SER A 110 9.19 -6.57 -14.72
CA SER A 110 9.18 -5.93 -16.04
C SER A 110 10.32 -4.93 -16.24
N ASP A 111 10.88 -4.42 -15.15
CA ASP A 111 12.02 -3.48 -15.14
C ASP A 111 13.39 -4.19 -15.08
N ASP A 112 13.41 -5.54 -15.13
CA ASP A 112 14.63 -6.36 -15.24
C ASP A 112 14.95 -6.59 -16.73
N PRO A 113 15.99 -5.93 -17.31
CA PRO A 113 16.34 -6.11 -18.72
C PRO A 113 17.14 -7.40 -19.00
N ARG A 114 17.13 -8.38 -18.09
CA ARG A 114 17.72 -9.70 -18.32
C ARG A 114 17.07 -10.46 -19.46
#